data_AF-A0A8T6PL74-F1
#
_entry.id   AF-A0A8T6PL74-F1
#
_cell.length_a   1.000
_cell.length_b   1.000
_cell.length_c   1.000
_cell.angle_alpha   90.00
_cell.angle_beta   90.00
_cell.angle_gamma   90.00
#
_symmetry.space_group_name_H-M   'P 1'
#
loop_
_entity.id
_entity.type
_entity.pdbx_description
1 polymer ?
#
loop_
_entity_poly.entity_id
_entity_poly.type
_entity_poly.pdbx_seq_one_letter_code
_entity_poly.pdbx_strand_id
1 'polypeptide(L)'
;MQPGIVATYVRPLGPDQQNFLIARNPGSVPQKYCMVPAEVLDSVPDARLQVFIEPPPEPEDAKRAYQYALSPSINYAILPQFACTPETIAGGLPDIADTPGDWEVNPGSAHPYRTAAIYCRANGAIEVYAIVNGNGVPAFTATPEEIAAVGVPLANTLIKEGGGGIRLYRLSSGEFQVNAPMGSDPNGYVVIWDGC
;
A
#
# COMPACT_ATOMS: atom_id res chain seq x y z
N MET A 1 -13.33 18.65 -24.27
CA MET A 1 -12.95 17.29 -23.83
C MET A 1 -14.22 16.48 -23.69
N GLN A 2 -14.21 15.21 -24.11
CA GLN A 2 -15.32 14.29 -23.79
C GLN A 2 -15.26 13.96 -22.29
N PRO A 3 -16.41 13.78 -21.60
CA PRO A 3 -16.43 13.34 -20.20
C PRO A 3 -15.62 12.05 -20.03
N GLY A 4 -14.76 11.98 -19.01
CA GLY A 4 -13.94 10.80 -18.73
C GLY A 4 -12.69 10.64 -19.59
N ILE A 5 -12.35 11.62 -20.45
CA ILE A 5 -11.09 11.65 -21.21
C ILE A 5 -10.19 12.77 -20.69
N VAL A 6 -8.99 12.41 -20.23
CA VAL A 6 -7.99 13.32 -19.66
C VAL A 6 -6.74 13.33 -20.54
N ALA A 7 -6.28 14.52 -20.90
CA ALA A 7 -4.96 14.69 -21.53
C ALA A 7 -3.98 15.18 -20.47
N THR A 8 -2.88 14.45 -20.27
CA THR A 8 -1.83 14.84 -19.30
C THR A 8 -0.45 14.46 -19.81
N TYR A 9 0.57 15.15 -19.32
CA TYR A 9 1.96 14.82 -19.60
C TYR A 9 2.36 13.60 -18.79
N VAL A 10 2.99 12.64 -19.45
CA VAL A 10 3.46 11.42 -18.83
C VAL A 10 4.87 11.09 -19.26
N ARG A 11 5.53 10.28 -18.43
CA ARG A 11 6.83 9.70 -18.72
C ARG A 11 6.71 8.17 -18.71
N PRO A 12 7.29 7.45 -19.69
CA PRO A 12 7.35 6.00 -19.66
C PRO A 12 8.18 5.51 -18.46
N LEU A 13 7.75 4.40 -17.86
CA LEU A 13 8.52 3.72 -16.84
C LEU A 13 9.35 2.58 -17.41
N GLY A 14 10.60 2.45 -16.93
CA GLY A 14 11.46 1.32 -17.24
C GLY A 14 10.99 0.02 -16.56
N PRO A 15 11.39 -1.17 -17.05
CA PRO A 15 10.96 -2.45 -16.49
C PRO A 15 11.18 -2.58 -14.98
N ASP A 16 12.32 -2.09 -14.47
CA ASP A 16 12.62 -2.14 -13.03
C ASP A 16 11.68 -1.27 -12.20
N GLN A 17 11.31 -0.09 -12.71
CA GLN A 17 10.34 0.80 -12.08
C GLN A 17 8.94 0.18 -12.07
N GLN A 18 8.54 -0.47 -13.17
CA GLN A 18 7.26 -1.18 -13.24
C GLN A 18 7.21 -2.36 -12.28
N ASN A 19 8.26 -3.19 -12.26
CA ASN A 19 8.40 -4.33 -11.36
C ASN A 19 8.39 -3.88 -9.90
N PHE A 20 9.07 -2.78 -9.58
CA PHE A 20 9.05 -2.17 -8.25
C PHE A 20 7.63 -1.76 -7.83
N LEU A 21 6.89 -1.08 -8.71
CA LEU A 21 5.52 -0.65 -8.41
C LEU A 21 4.55 -1.82 -8.22
N ILE A 22 4.70 -2.89 -9.00
CA ILE A 22 3.91 -4.13 -8.86
C ILE A 22 4.26 -4.82 -7.53
N ALA A 23 5.55 -4.96 -7.23
CA ALA A 23 6.01 -5.60 -5.99
C ALA A 23 5.56 -4.81 -4.75
N ARG A 24 5.55 -3.48 -4.85
CA ARG A 24 5.11 -2.58 -3.78
C ARG A 24 3.60 -2.55 -3.58
N ASN A 25 2.83 -2.72 -4.65
CA ASN A 25 1.38 -2.70 -4.61
C ASN A 25 0.82 -4.04 -5.13
N PRO A 26 0.90 -5.12 -4.32
CA PRO A 26 0.38 -6.42 -4.71
C PRO A 26 -1.11 -6.32 -5.08
N GLY A 27 -1.46 -6.79 -6.28
CA GLY A 27 -2.83 -6.70 -6.81
C GLY A 27 -3.14 -5.42 -7.58
N SER A 28 -2.22 -4.45 -7.62
CA SER A 28 -2.28 -3.36 -8.59
C SER A 28 -1.92 -3.86 -9.99
N VAL A 29 -2.41 -3.14 -10.98
CA VAL A 29 -2.06 -3.35 -12.38
C VAL A 29 -0.71 -2.71 -12.73
N PRO A 30 0.12 -3.38 -13.55
CA PRO A 30 1.34 -2.81 -14.10
C PRO A 30 1.12 -1.41 -14.68
N GLN A 31 1.86 -0.44 -14.14
CA GLN A 31 1.78 0.94 -14.59
C GLN A 31 2.85 1.18 -15.65
N LYS A 32 2.45 1.58 -16.86
CA LYS A 32 3.38 1.86 -17.96
C LYS A 32 3.98 3.27 -17.90
N TYR A 33 3.34 4.15 -17.15
CA TYR A 33 3.57 5.59 -17.15
C TYR A 33 3.46 6.17 -15.74
N CYS A 34 4.17 7.25 -15.47
CA CYS A 34 3.89 8.17 -14.37
C CYS A 34 3.41 9.52 -14.92
N MET A 35 2.59 10.25 -14.16
CA MET A 35 2.13 11.60 -14.53
C MET A 35 3.20 12.64 -14.22
N VAL A 36 3.62 13.43 -15.20
CA VAL A 36 4.63 14.48 -15.00
C VAL A 36 3.95 15.73 -14.42
N PRO A 37 4.31 16.17 -13.21
CA PRO A 37 3.79 17.42 -12.66
C PRO A 37 4.17 18.61 -13.55
N ALA A 38 3.26 19.58 -13.66
CA ALA A 38 3.46 20.74 -14.53
C ALA A 38 4.69 21.57 -14.11
N GLU A 39 5.01 21.56 -12.83
CA GLU A 39 6.10 22.31 -12.20
C GLU A 39 7.48 21.82 -12.64
N VAL A 40 7.58 20.55 -13.06
CA VAL A 40 8.85 19.92 -13.45
C VAL A 40 8.88 19.54 -14.92
N LEU A 41 7.83 19.82 -15.70
CA LEU A 41 7.68 19.37 -17.08
C LEU A 41 8.89 19.71 -17.97
N ASP A 42 9.41 20.93 -17.87
CA ASP A 42 10.55 21.40 -18.67
C ASP A 42 11.86 20.66 -18.33
N SER A 43 11.91 19.96 -17.19
CA SER A 43 13.06 19.18 -16.74
C SER A 43 12.97 17.68 -17.09
N VAL A 44 11.87 17.23 -17.71
CA VAL A 44 11.63 15.82 -18.05
C VAL A 44 11.71 15.63 -19.57
N PRO A 45 12.88 15.29 -20.13
CA PRO A 45 13.10 15.33 -21.58
C PRO A 45 12.29 14.28 -22.37
N ASP A 46 11.84 13.23 -21.72
CA ASP A 46 11.01 12.16 -22.30
C ASP A 46 9.53 12.27 -21.93
N ALA A 47 9.12 13.41 -21.35
CA ALA A 47 7.72 13.72 -21.12
C ALA A 47 6.98 13.88 -22.44
N ARG A 48 5.80 13.29 -22.52
CA ARG A 48 4.92 13.38 -23.68
C ARG A 48 3.48 13.56 -23.26
N LEU A 49 2.77 14.42 -23.99
CA LEU A 49 1.33 14.56 -23.82
C LEU A 49 0.64 13.29 -24.33
N GLN A 50 -0.16 12.65 -23.49
CA GLN A 50 -0.98 11.50 -23.87
C GLN A 50 -2.40 11.68 -23.38
N VAL A 51 -3.31 10.94 -24.03
CA VAL A 51 -4.73 10.94 -23.73
C VAL A 51 -5.08 9.63 -23.04
N PHE A 52 -5.79 9.76 -21.93
CA PHE A 52 -6.17 8.67 -21.04
C PHE A 52 -7.67 8.68 -20.80
N ILE A 53 -8.19 7.53 -20.43
CA ILE A 53 -9.54 7.40 -19.88
C ILE A 53 -9.42 7.42 -18.35
N GLU A 54 -10.29 8.19 -17.69
CA GLU A 54 -10.39 8.16 -16.23
C GLU A 54 -10.82 6.76 -15.77
N PRO A 55 -10.21 6.22 -14.71
CA PRO A 55 -10.68 4.96 -14.16
C PRO A 55 -12.13 5.10 -13.68
N PRO A 56 -12.96 4.04 -13.82
CA PRO A 56 -14.25 3.96 -13.15
C PRO A 56 -14.16 4.32 -11.67
N PRO A 57 -15.21 4.95 -11.09
CA PRO A 57 -15.19 5.36 -9.68
C PRO A 57 -15.27 4.17 -8.71
N GLU A 58 -15.77 3.02 -9.16
CA GLU A 58 -15.84 1.80 -8.37
C GLU A 58 -14.48 1.07 -8.44
N PRO A 59 -13.86 0.71 -7.30
CA PRO A 59 -12.49 0.19 -7.28
C PRO A 59 -12.27 -1.13 -8.05
N GLU A 60 -13.21 -2.06 -8.01
CA GLU A 60 -13.10 -3.34 -8.72
C GLU A 60 -13.27 -3.16 -10.24
N ASP A 61 -14.14 -2.26 -10.67
CA ASP A 61 -14.27 -1.82 -12.07
C ASP A 61 -13.02 -1.11 -12.56
N ALA A 62 -12.41 -0.25 -11.73
CA ALA A 62 -11.14 0.38 -12.05
C ALA A 62 -10.07 -0.70 -12.30
N LYS A 63 -9.92 -1.65 -11.37
CA LYS A 63 -8.99 -2.77 -11.51
C LYS A 63 -9.23 -3.58 -12.79
N ARG A 64 -10.48 -3.93 -13.09
CA ARG A 64 -10.87 -4.61 -14.34
C ARG A 64 -10.50 -3.78 -15.58
N ALA A 65 -10.78 -2.48 -15.58
CA ALA A 65 -10.48 -1.59 -16.69
C ALA A 65 -8.98 -1.48 -16.96
N TYR A 66 -8.15 -1.41 -15.90
CA TYR A 66 -6.71 -1.44 -16.07
C TYR A 66 -6.22 -2.80 -16.59
N GLN A 67 -6.73 -3.92 -16.06
CA GLN A 67 -6.35 -5.26 -16.56
C GLN A 67 -6.67 -5.41 -18.04
N TYR A 68 -7.83 -4.89 -18.47
CA TYR A 68 -8.22 -4.85 -19.88
C TYR A 68 -7.25 -4.02 -20.72
N ALA A 69 -6.81 -2.85 -20.23
CA ALA A 69 -5.83 -1.97 -20.89
C ALA A 69 -4.40 -2.55 -20.97
N LEU A 70 -4.11 -3.66 -20.27
CA LEU A 70 -2.85 -4.39 -20.41
C LEU A 70 -2.85 -5.32 -21.62
N SER A 71 -4.01 -5.66 -22.18
CA SER A 71 -4.10 -6.54 -23.34
C SER A 71 -3.34 -5.91 -24.52
N PRO A 72 -2.41 -6.63 -25.16
CA PRO A 72 -1.59 -6.09 -26.25
C PRO A 72 -2.40 -5.73 -27.51
N SER A 73 -3.63 -6.25 -27.63
CA SER A 73 -4.57 -5.91 -28.69
C SER A 73 -5.36 -4.61 -28.43
N ILE A 74 -5.17 -3.99 -27.26
CA ILE A 74 -5.96 -2.88 -26.77
C ILE A 74 -5.04 -1.67 -26.63
N ASN A 75 -5.18 -0.72 -27.57
CA ASN A 75 -4.42 0.53 -27.58
C ASN A 75 -5.13 1.62 -26.76
N TYR A 76 -5.52 1.29 -25.53
CA TYR A 76 -6.15 2.21 -24.60
C TYR A 76 -5.30 2.31 -23.34
N ALA A 77 -5.15 3.53 -22.83
CA ALA A 77 -4.42 3.80 -21.60
C ALA A 77 -5.39 4.36 -20.56
N ILE A 78 -5.49 3.70 -19.41
CA ILE A 78 -6.17 4.27 -18.24
C ILE A 78 -5.21 5.25 -17.57
N LEU A 79 -5.75 6.35 -17.05
CA LEU A 79 -4.97 7.40 -16.41
C LEU A 79 -4.03 6.80 -15.35
N PRO A 80 -2.73 7.12 -15.34
CA PRO A 80 -1.82 6.59 -14.34
C PRO A 80 -2.20 7.07 -12.94
N GLN A 81 -1.97 6.24 -11.92
CA GLN A 81 -2.41 6.55 -10.55
C GLN A 81 -1.39 7.34 -9.72
N PHE A 82 -0.20 7.64 -10.27
CA PHE A 82 0.89 8.25 -9.53
C PHE A 82 1.63 9.27 -10.38
N ALA A 83 2.12 10.31 -9.69
CA ALA A 83 2.98 11.31 -10.26
C ALA A 83 4.42 10.78 -10.39
N CYS A 84 5.17 11.32 -11.35
CA CYS A 84 6.60 11.09 -11.45
C CYS A 84 7.31 11.79 -10.30
N THR A 85 8.13 11.04 -9.58
CA THR A 85 9.08 11.58 -8.60
C THR A 85 10.41 11.95 -9.27
N PRO A 86 11.26 12.78 -8.65
CA PRO A 86 12.59 13.10 -9.19
C PRO A 86 13.43 11.86 -9.54
N GLU A 87 13.29 10.77 -8.78
CA GLU A 87 14.06 9.55 -8.99
C GLU A 87 13.49 8.73 -10.13
N THR A 88 12.16 8.67 -10.24
CA THR A 88 11.56 8.06 -11.43
C THR A 88 11.99 8.79 -12.70
N ILE A 89 12.04 10.12 -12.67
CA ILE A 89 12.53 10.97 -13.77
C ILE A 89 13.99 10.67 -14.10
N ALA A 90 14.84 10.54 -13.07
CA ALA A 90 16.25 10.16 -13.22
C ALA A 90 16.48 8.71 -13.68
N GLY A 91 15.40 7.91 -13.84
CA GLY A 91 15.50 6.48 -14.20
C GLY A 91 15.83 5.57 -13.01
N GLY A 92 15.94 6.13 -11.81
CA GLY A 92 16.04 5.38 -10.57
C GLY A 92 14.69 4.80 -10.13
N LEU A 93 14.73 3.98 -9.10
CA LEU A 93 13.52 3.60 -8.39
C LEU A 93 12.98 4.83 -7.64
N PRO A 94 11.65 5.03 -7.54
CA PRO A 94 11.09 6.14 -6.78
C PRO A 94 11.70 6.15 -5.37
N ASP A 95 12.39 7.24 -5.00
CA ASP A 95 12.78 7.45 -3.60
C ASP A 95 11.52 7.94 -2.89
N ILE A 96 11.26 7.32 -1.76
CA ILE A 96 10.07 7.59 -0.98
C ILE A 96 10.39 8.72 0.00
N ALA A 97 10.54 9.91 -0.56
CA ALA A 97 10.28 11.13 0.19
C ALA A 97 8.75 11.24 0.38
N ASP A 98 8.31 10.82 1.56
CA ASP A 98 7.03 11.05 2.23
C ASP A 98 5.90 11.76 1.45
N THR A 99 4.80 11.00 1.29
CA THR A 99 3.41 11.35 0.87
C THR A 99 3.09 11.21 -0.63
N PRO A 100 1.93 10.61 -1.03
CA PRO A 100 0.60 10.79 -0.44
C PRO A 100 -0.26 9.52 -0.24
N GLY A 101 -0.92 9.39 0.92
CA GLY A 101 -2.01 8.41 1.15
C GLY A 101 -1.58 6.96 1.46
N ASP A 102 -0.87 6.78 2.59
CA ASP A 102 -0.92 5.63 3.53
C ASP A 102 -1.14 4.19 2.98
N TRP A 103 -0.03 3.46 2.80
CA TRP A 103 0.07 1.97 2.83
C TRP A 103 1.50 1.55 3.25
N GLU A 104 1.83 1.77 4.51
CA GLU A 104 3.19 1.95 5.03
C GLU A 104 4.13 0.72 5.09
N VAL A 105 5.38 0.95 4.67
CA VAL A 105 6.59 0.31 5.22
C VAL A 105 7.51 1.46 5.69
N ASN A 106 8.12 1.30 6.87
CA ASN A 106 8.61 2.38 7.74
C ASN A 106 10.16 2.46 7.80
N PRO A 107 10.84 3.20 6.89
CA PRO A 107 12.27 3.53 7.05
C PRO A 107 12.53 4.97 7.54
N GLY A 108 11.52 5.83 7.55
CA GLY A 108 11.58 7.20 8.06
C GLY A 108 10.19 7.62 8.49
N SER A 109 9.91 7.60 9.78
CA SER A 109 8.53 7.64 10.26
C SER A 109 8.00 9.07 10.28
N ALA A 110 7.17 9.46 9.29
CA ALA A 110 6.29 10.62 9.39
C ALA A 110 5.24 10.47 10.52
N HIS A 111 5.09 9.26 11.05
CA HIS A 111 4.34 8.92 12.24
C HIS A 111 5.22 8.14 13.21
N PRO A 112 6.19 8.79 13.92
CA PRO A 112 7.19 8.14 14.79
C PRO A 112 6.61 7.31 15.96
N TYR A 113 5.28 7.26 16.02
CA TYR A 113 4.40 6.63 16.96
C TYR A 113 3.81 5.30 16.45
N ARG A 114 4.00 4.94 15.17
CA ARG A 114 3.58 3.63 14.63
C ARG A 114 4.61 2.57 15.03
N THR A 115 4.34 1.91 16.15
CA THR A 115 5.28 1.02 16.84
C THR A 115 5.14 -0.45 16.45
N ALA A 116 4.24 -0.79 15.51
CA ALA A 116 4.06 -2.16 15.03
C ALA A 116 3.81 -2.25 13.51
N ALA A 117 4.24 -3.35 12.90
CA ALA A 117 3.94 -3.75 11.52
C ALA A 117 3.29 -5.14 11.49
N ILE A 118 2.38 -5.35 10.54
CA ILE A 118 1.52 -6.54 10.44
C ILE A 118 1.73 -7.18 9.06
N TYR A 119 1.95 -8.49 9.02
CA TYR A 119 2.12 -9.24 7.79
C TYR A 119 1.19 -10.46 7.78
N CYS A 120 0.32 -10.51 6.77
CA CYS A 120 -0.48 -11.68 6.46
C CYS A 120 0.37 -12.69 5.66
N ARG A 121 0.45 -13.92 6.15
CA ARG A 121 1.15 -15.02 5.46
C ARG A 121 0.16 -15.86 4.66
N ALA A 122 0.64 -16.45 3.56
CA ALA A 122 -0.17 -17.28 2.67
C ALA A 122 -0.77 -18.53 3.36
N ASN A 123 -0.19 -18.96 4.48
CA ASN A 123 -0.73 -20.06 5.31
C ASN A 123 -1.81 -19.60 6.30
N GLY A 124 -2.20 -18.32 6.30
CA GLY A 124 -3.19 -17.75 7.22
C GLY A 124 -2.61 -17.26 8.56
N ALA A 125 -1.29 -17.34 8.76
CA ALA A 125 -0.67 -16.78 9.95
C ALA A 125 -0.57 -15.25 9.87
N ILE A 126 -0.68 -14.60 11.03
CA ILE A 126 -0.46 -13.16 11.17
C ILE A 126 0.86 -12.96 11.91
N GLU A 127 1.82 -12.32 11.26
CA GLU A 127 3.08 -11.93 11.90
C GLU A 127 3.06 -10.47 12.29
N VAL A 128 3.42 -10.21 13.54
CA VAL A 128 3.48 -8.86 14.10
C VAL A 128 4.92 -8.57 14.50
N TYR A 129 5.42 -7.43 14.03
CA TYR A 129 6.76 -6.92 14.33
C TYR A 129 6.64 -5.63 15.13
N ALA A 130 7.44 -5.48 16.17
CA ALA A 130 7.67 -4.19 16.81
C ALA A 130 8.63 -3.36 15.95
N ILE A 131 8.41 -2.05 15.83
CA ILE A 131 9.34 -1.15 15.15
C ILE A 131 10.25 -0.49 16.20
N VAL A 132 11.53 -0.86 16.20
CA VAL A 132 12.55 -0.34 17.11
C VAL A 132 13.65 0.33 16.30
N ASN A 133 13.81 1.65 16.47
CA ASN A 133 14.78 2.46 15.72
C ASN A 133 14.68 2.25 14.20
N GLY A 134 13.45 2.19 13.67
CA GLY A 134 13.20 1.95 12.24
C GLY A 134 13.42 0.50 11.77
N ASN A 135 13.76 -0.43 12.68
CA ASN A 135 13.94 -1.84 12.34
C ASN A 135 12.78 -2.68 12.88
N GLY A 136 12.24 -3.56 12.03
CA GLY A 136 11.25 -4.55 12.44
C GLY A 136 11.90 -5.65 13.28
N VAL A 137 11.49 -5.77 14.54
CA VAL A 137 11.86 -6.85 15.45
C VAL A 137 10.64 -7.75 15.63
N PRO A 138 10.72 -9.08 15.38
CA PRO A 138 9.59 -9.97 15.57
C PRO A 138 9.00 -9.83 16.98
N ALA A 139 7.71 -9.50 17.08
CA ALA A 139 7.00 -9.47 18.35
C ALA A 139 6.36 -10.83 18.63
N PHE A 140 5.56 -11.33 17.68
CA PHE A 140 4.97 -12.67 17.71
C PHE A 140 4.38 -13.06 16.35
N THR A 141 4.10 -14.34 16.19
CA THR A 141 3.30 -14.90 15.10
C THR A 141 2.04 -15.52 15.70
N ALA A 142 0.86 -15.10 15.27
CA ALA A 142 -0.40 -15.76 15.56
C ALA A 142 -0.67 -16.81 14.48
N THR A 143 -0.73 -18.08 14.87
CA THR A 143 -0.94 -19.18 13.92
C THR A 143 -2.40 -19.24 13.47
N PRO A 144 -2.70 -19.87 12.32
CA PRO A 144 -4.07 -20.06 11.87
C PRO A 144 -4.92 -20.79 12.91
N GLU A 145 -4.34 -21.74 13.64
CA GLU A 145 -5.03 -22.50 14.68
C GLU A 145 -5.37 -21.61 15.89
N GLU A 146 -4.45 -20.74 16.31
CA GLU A 146 -4.69 -19.76 17.39
C GLU A 146 -5.80 -18.78 17.00
N ILE A 147 -5.79 -18.30 15.76
CA ILE A 147 -6.83 -17.40 15.22
C ILE A 147 -8.18 -18.11 15.13
N ALA A 148 -8.20 -19.33 14.59
CA ALA A 148 -9.41 -20.12 14.42
C ALA A 148 -10.04 -20.52 15.77
N ALA A 149 -9.22 -20.77 16.79
CA ALA A 149 -9.70 -21.09 18.14
C ALA A 149 -10.52 -19.95 18.76
N VAL A 150 -10.24 -18.69 18.39
CA VAL A 150 -11.00 -17.51 18.84
C VAL A 150 -12.27 -17.30 17.99
N GLY A 151 -12.24 -17.60 16.69
CA GLY A 151 -13.39 -17.48 15.80
C GLY A 151 -13.84 -16.04 15.59
N VAL A 152 -15.15 -15.78 15.57
CA VAL A 152 -15.70 -14.42 15.71
C VAL A 152 -16.39 -14.35 17.08
N PRO A 153 -15.76 -13.67 18.06
CA PRO A 153 -16.24 -13.71 19.44
C PRO A 153 -17.42 -12.76 19.67
N LEU A 154 -18.19 -12.98 20.72
CA LEU A 154 -19.30 -12.06 21.12
C LEU A 154 -18.80 -10.73 21.70
N ALA A 155 -17.54 -10.69 22.13
CA ALA A 155 -16.85 -9.50 22.60
C ALA A 155 -15.40 -9.54 22.12
N ASN A 156 -14.77 -8.37 21.98
CA ASN A 156 -13.39 -8.27 21.49
C ASN A 156 -12.46 -9.15 22.34
N THR A 157 -11.82 -10.13 21.71
CA THR A 157 -11.06 -11.18 22.40
C THR A 157 -9.60 -11.13 22.00
N LEU A 158 -8.69 -11.19 22.97
CA LEU A 158 -7.25 -11.26 22.71
C LEU A 158 -6.91 -12.60 22.03
N ILE A 159 -6.25 -12.55 20.88
CA ILE A 159 -5.66 -13.72 20.23
C ILE A 159 -4.26 -13.96 20.80
N LYS A 160 -3.41 -12.92 20.80
CA LYS A 160 -2.01 -13.06 21.19
C LYS A 160 -1.40 -11.75 21.67
N GLU A 161 -0.40 -11.84 22.53
CA GLU A 161 0.39 -10.72 23.02
C GLU A 161 1.89 -11.08 22.98
N GLY A 162 2.74 -10.09 22.68
CA GLY A 162 4.19 -10.25 22.68
C GLY A 162 4.93 -8.96 22.31
N GLY A 163 6.26 -8.99 22.38
CA GLY A 163 7.15 -7.90 21.95
C GLY A 163 6.76 -6.49 22.45
N GLY A 164 7.11 -6.14 23.69
CA GLY A 164 6.86 -4.79 24.21
C GLY A 164 5.39 -4.49 24.56
N GLY A 165 4.57 -5.53 24.75
CA GLY A 165 3.16 -5.41 25.13
C GLY A 165 2.20 -5.20 23.95
N ILE A 166 2.65 -5.49 22.72
CA ILE A 166 1.81 -5.46 21.52
C ILE A 166 0.78 -6.58 21.61
N ARG A 167 -0.48 -6.27 21.33
CA ARG A 167 -1.62 -7.17 21.50
C ARG A 167 -2.43 -7.26 20.22
N LEU A 168 -2.71 -8.48 19.77
CA LEU A 168 -3.60 -8.78 18.65
C LEU A 168 -4.93 -9.28 19.18
N TYR A 169 -6.02 -8.64 18.75
CA TYR A 169 -7.39 -8.95 19.09
C TYR A 169 -8.18 -9.39 17.86
N ARG A 170 -9.20 -10.20 18.10
CA ARG A 170 -10.33 -10.42 17.22
C ARG A 170 -11.51 -9.60 17.73
N LEU A 171 -12.07 -8.75 16.89
CA LEU A 171 -13.23 -7.93 17.25
C LEU A 171 -14.53 -8.71 17.08
N SER A 172 -15.56 -8.28 17.80
CA SER A 172 -16.91 -8.85 17.68
C SER A 172 -17.55 -8.63 16.31
N SER A 173 -17.08 -7.64 15.55
CA SER A 173 -17.41 -7.41 14.15
C SER A 173 -16.80 -8.43 13.19
N GLY A 174 -15.79 -9.19 13.64
CA GLY A 174 -15.00 -10.09 12.80
C GLY A 174 -13.73 -9.47 12.22
N GLU A 175 -13.46 -8.19 12.47
CA GLU A 175 -12.18 -7.55 12.14
C GLU A 175 -11.07 -8.00 13.11
N PHE A 176 -9.82 -7.74 12.74
CA PHE A 176 -8.68 -7.82 13.64
C PHE A 176 -8.28 -6.44 14.12
N GLN A 177 -7.69 -6.38 15.32
CA GLN A 177 -7.14 -5.15 15.87
C GLN A 177 -5.77 -5.40 16.51
N VAL A 178 -4.79 -4.57 16.20
CA VAL A 178 -3.49 -4.54 16.91
C VAL A 178 -3.41 -3.28 17.75
N ASN A 179 -3.05 -3.46 19.02
CA ASN A 179 -2.70 -2.37 19.94
C ASN A 179 -1.22 -2.49 20.26
N ALA A 180 -0.45 -1.46 19.93
CA ALA A 180 0.96 -1.39 20.24
C ALA A 180 1.22 -0.25 21.25
N PRO A 181 1.69 -0.55 22.47
CA PRO A 181 1.89 0.46 23.50
C PRO A 181 2.83 1.58 23.04
N MET A 182 2.56 2.80 23.53
CA MET A 182 3.38 3.96 23.24
C MET A 182 3.49 4.87 24.47
N GLY A 183 4.71 5.04 24.97
CA GLY A 183 4.94 5.82 26.19
C GLY A 183 4.14 5.25 27.37
N SER A 184 3.29 6.08 27.97
CA SER A 184 2.38 5.67 29.05
C SER A 184 1.00 5.21 28.58
N ASP A 185 0.71 5.27 27.28
CA ASP A 185 -0.55 4.80 26.72
C ASP A 185 -0.42 3.30 26.37
N PRO A 186 -1.13 2.40 27.09
CA PRO A 186 -1.06 0.97 26.81
C PRO A 186 -1.67 0.62 25.45
N ASN A 187 -2.57 1.43 24.90
CA ASN A 187 -3.19 1.20 23.60
C ASN A 187 -2.45 1.87 22.45
N GLY A 188 -1.70 2.94 22.73
CA GLY A 188 -0.75 3.59 21.82
C GLY A 188 -1.22 3.64 20.37
N TYR A 189 -0.52 2.91 19.50
CA TYR A 189 -0.90 2.76 18.10
C TYR A 189 -1.93 1.64 17.92
N VAL A 190 -3.05 1.97 17.28
CA VAL A 190 -4.15 1.03 17.00
C VAL A 190 -4.39 0.90 15.50
N VAL A 191 -4.43 -0.34 15.01
CA VAL A 191 -4.78 -0.68 13.62
C VAL A 191 -5.93 -1.66 13.64
N ILE A 192 -6.95 -1.43 12.81
CA ILE A 192 -8.09 -2.32 12.61
C ILE A 192 -8.16 -2.69 11.12
N TRP A 193 -8.39 -3.96 10.80
CA TRP A 193 -8.52 -4.42 9.42
C TRP A 193 -9.38 -5.68 9.31
N ASP A 194 -9.98 -5.92 8.14
CA ASP A 194 -10.98 -6.98 7.93
C ASP A 194 -10.38 -8.40 7.96
N GLY A 195 -9.11 -8.57 7.60
CA GLY A 195 -8.47 -9.88 7.61
C GLY A 195 -7.23 -10.05 6.74
N CYS A 196 -6.78 -11.29 6.74
CA CYS A 196 -5.94 -11.92 5.74
C CYS A 196 -6.85 -12.91 4.97
#